data_AF-B5QTB6-F1
#
_entry.id   AF-B5QTB6-F1
#
_cell.length_a   1.000
_cell.length_b   1.000
_cell.length_c   1.000
_cell.angle_alpha   90.00
_cell.angle_beta   90.00
_cell.angle_gamma   90.00
#
_symmetry.space_group_name_H-M   'P 1'
#
loop_
_entity.id
_entity.type
_entity.pdbx_description
1 polymer ?
#
loop_
_entity_poly.entity_id
_entity_poly.type
_entity_poly.pdbx_seq_one_letter_code
_entity_poly.pdbx_strand_id
1 'polypeptide(L)'
;YMTTTVIAAVLGVILVLLIHPGNPKLKENLGEGAKNDEVSSLDAFFDLIRNLFPENLVQACFQQIQTVVKKEEVQPDFDDTNSTDYLSNATKPPPIFTDKKSLQYKSGMNVLGIIGFFIAFGICMGKMGEKARLMIDF
;
A
#
# COMPACT_ATOMS: atom_id res chain seq x y z
N TYR A 1 -21.69 22.01 -4.38
CA TYR A 1 -20.61 21.45 -5.22
C TYR A 1 -20.05 20.15 -4.67
N MET A 2 -19.32 20.15 -3.54
CA MET A 2 -18.74 18.92 -2.97
C MET A 2 -19.74 17.77 -2.76
N THR A 3 -20.89 18.05 -2.14
CA THR A 3 -21.94 17.03 -1.92
C THR A 3 -22.43 16.40 -3.21
N THR A 4 -22.70 17.21 -4.23
CA THR A 4 -23.16 16.72 -5.54
C THR A 4 -22.08 15.89 -6.24
N THR A 5 -20.80 16.29 -6.15
CA THR A 5 -19.67 15.52 -6.70
C THR A 5 -19.54 14.16 -6.02
N VAL A 6 -19.66 14.11 -4.68
CA VAL A 6 -19.60 12.86 -3.91
C VAL A 6 -20.77 11.95 -4.27
N ILE A 7 -21.99 12.48 -4.33
CA ILE A 7 -23.18 11.70 -4.72
C ILE A 7 -23.00 11.14 -6.14
N ALA A 8 -22.53 11.94 -7.10
CA ALA A 8 -22.30 11.51 -8.47
C ALA A 8 -21.25 10.39 -8.55
N ALA A 9 -20.13 10.51 -7.82
CA ALA A 9 -19.10 9.47 -7.77
C ALA A 9 -19.62 8.15 -7.19
N VAL A 10 -20.37 8.21 -6.08
CA VAL A 10 -20.97 7.01 -5.46
C VAL A 10 -21.98 6.35 -6.40
N LEU A 11 -22.88 7.14 -7.01
CA LEU A 11 -23.83 6.62 -8.00
C LEU A 11 -23.11 5.98 -9.20
N GLY A 12 -22.02 6.58 -9.67
CA GLY A 12 -21.20 6.01 -10.74
C GLY A 12 -20.62 4.65 -10.38
N VAL A 13 -20.06 4.50 -9.18
CA VAL A 13 -19.53 3.21 -8.69
C VAL A 13 -20.64 2.17 -8.59
N ILE A 14 -21.79 2.52 -8.01
CA ILE A 14 -22.95 1.61 -7.90
C ILE A 14 -23.41 1.16 -9.29
N LEU A 15 -23.54 2.09 -10.24
CA LEU A 15 -24.00 1.77 -11.59
C LEU A 15 -23.06 0.80 -12.31
N VAL A 16 -21.74 1.01 -12.19
CA VAL A 16 -20.72 0.12 -12.76
C VAL A 16 -20.79 -1.27 -12.11
N LEU A 17 -20.95 -1.34 -10.79
CA LEU A 17 -21.10 -2.61 -10.07
C LEU A 17 -22.44 -3.30 -10.34
N LEU A 18 -23.49 -2.61 -10.81
CA LEU A 18 -24.75 -3.25 -11.20
C LEU A 18 -24.70 -3.75 -12.65
N ILE A 19 -24.26 -2.90 -13.57
CA ILE A 19 -24.24 -3.20 -15.00
C ILE A 19 -23.09 -4.15 -15.37
N HIS A 20 -22.01 -4.19 -14.58
CA HIS A 20 -20.79 -4.93 -14.85
C HIS A 20 -20.29 -4.77 -16.29
N PRO A 21 -20.02 -3.53 -16.75
CA PRO A 21 -19.57 -3.30 -18.12
C PRO A 21 -18.18 -3.93 -18.32
N GLY A 22 -18.07 -4.82 -19.31
CA GLY A 22 -16.86 -5.58 -19.62
C GLY A 22 -17.18 -7.01 -20.06
N ASN A 23 -16.24 -7.70 -20.71
CA ASN A 23 -16.44 -9.08 -21.11
C ASN A 23 -15.61 -10.03 -20.24
N PRO A 24 -16.22 -10.80 -19.31
CA PRO A 24 -15.49 -11.71 -18.43
C PRO A 24 -14.78 -12.84 -19.21
N LYS A 25 -15.23 -13.18 -20.42
CA LYS A 25 -14.62 -14.22 -21.27
C LYS A 25 -13.26 -13.82 -21.85
N LEU A 26 -12.93 -12.52 -21.87
CA LEU A 26 -11.57 -12.07 -22.20
C LEU A 26 -10.58 -12.53 -21.12
N LYS A 27 -11.01 -12.61 -19.85
CA LYS A 27 -10.14 -13.01 -18.73
C LYS A 27 -9.62 -14.44 -18.85
N GLU A 28 -10.37 -15.35 -19.50
CA GLU A 28 -9.91 -16.71 -19.80
C GLU A 28 -8.85 -16.77 -20.91
N ASN A 29 -8.81 -15.77 -21.81
CA ASN A 29 -7.84 -15.69 -22.89
C ASN A 29 -6.55 -14.95 -22.49
N LEU A 30 -6.58 -14.20 -21.38
CA LEU A 30 -5.36 -13.79 -20.70
C LEU A 30 -4.91 -14.99 -19.86
N GLY A 31 -3.78 -15.62 -20.21
CA GLY A 31 -3.25 -16.77 -19.47
C GLY A 31 -3.06 -16.50 -17.97
N GLU A 32 -2.64 -17.51 -17.19
CA GLU A 32 -2.35 -17.36 -15.75
C GLU A 32 -1.35 -16.21 -15.53
N GLY A 33 -1.87 -15.01 -15.30
CA GLY A 33 -1.08 -13.86 -14.88
C GLY A 33 -0.42 -14.19 -13.56
N ALA A 34 0.71 -13.53 -13.27
CA ALA A 34 1.40 -13.67 -12.00
C ALA A 34 0.38 -13.68 -10.85
N LYS A 35 0.40 -14.75 -10.04
CA LYS A 35 -0.47 -14.88 -8.86
C LYS A 35 -0.25 -13.65 -8.01
N ASN A 36 -1.23 -12.74 -8.01
CA ASN A 36 -1.18 -11.56 -7.17
C ASN A 36 -1.22 -12.05 -5.72
N ASP A 37 -0.27 -11.62 -4.92
CA ASP A 37 -0.32 -11.86 -3.48
C ASP A 37 -1.67 -11.36 -2.96
N GLU A 38 -2.34 -12.20 -2.17
CA GLU A 38 -3.64 -11.86 -1.63
C GLU A 38 -3.48 -10.72 -0.63
N VAL A 39 -3.82 -9.50 -1.06
CA VAL A 39 -3.75 -8.30 -0.22
C VAL A 39 -5.03 -8.19 0.60
N SER A 40 -4.88 -8.00 1.92
CA SER A 40 -6.04 -7.75 2.78
C SER A 40 -6.60 -6.35 2.53
N SER A 41 -7.93 -6.20 2.51
CA SER A 41 -8.58 -4.89 2.37
C SER A 41 -8.20 -3.91 3.47
N LEU A 42 -7.92 -4.40 4.69
CA LEU A 42 -7.43 -3.55 5.79
C LEU A 42 -6.00 -3.06 5.54
N ASP A 43 -5.14 -3.90 4.99
CA ASP A 43 -3.78 -3.50 4.61
C ASP A 43 -3.84 -2.41 3.53
N ALA A 44 -4.73 -2.57 2.53
CA ALA A 44 -4.96 -1.57 1.50
C ALA A 44 -5.49 -0.24 2.08
N PHE A 45 -6.38 -0.29 3.08
CA PHE A 45 -6.85 0.91 3.78
C PHE A 45 -5.73 1.61 4.56
N PHE A 46 -4.87 0.86 5.26
CA PHE A 46 -3.71 1.45 5.93
C PHE A 46 -2.67 1.98 4.95
N ASP A 47 -2.48 1.33 3.80
CA ASP A 47 -1.65 1.84 2.71
C ASP A 47 -2.21 3.16 2.17
N LEU A 48 -3.54 3.31 2.07
CA LEU A 48 -4.17 4.58 1.68
C LEU A 48 -3.82 5.70 2.65
N ILE A 49 -3.95 5.47 3.97
CA ILE A 49 -3.63 6.46 5.00
C ILE A 49 -2.13 6.81 4.97
N ARG A 50 -1.25 5.81 4.87
CA ARG A 50 0.21 6.02 4.81
C ARG A 50 0.61 6.78 3.54
N ASN A 51 -0.04 6.52 2.42
CA ASN A 51 0.20 7.28 1.19
C ASN A 51 -0.42 8.69 1.24
N LEU A 52 -1.48 8.94 2.01
CA LEU A 52 -2.03 10.30 2.19
C LEU A 52 -1.05 11.24 2.92
N PHE A 53 -0.22 10.70 3.81
CA PHE A 53 0.80 11.44 4.56
C PHE A 53 2.19 10.86 4.29
N PRO A 54 2.80 11.14 3.12
CA PRO A 54 4.10 10.60 2.78
C PRO A 54 5.17 11.14 3.74
N GLU A 55 6.07 10.26 4.18
CA GLU A 55 7.22 10.64 5.02
C GLU A 55 8.24 11.52 4.28
N ASN A 56 8.28 11.43 2.95
CA ASN A 56 9.17 12.20 2.10
C ASN A 56 8.48 12.57 0.78
N LEU A 57 8.45 13.87 0.49
CA LEU A 57 7.77 14.41 -0.70
C LEU A 57 8.52 14.11 -2.00
N VAL A 58 9.85 14.16 -1.99
CA VAL A 58 10.67 13.86 -3.19
C VAL A 58 10.53 12.39 -3.56
N GLN A 59 10.52 11.51 -2.56
CA GLN A 59 10.29 10.09 -2.77
C GLN A 59 8.87 9.82 -3.28
N ALA A 60 7.86 10.53 -2.76
CA ALA A 60 6.47 10.41 -3.21
C ALA A 60 6.29 10.73 -4.71
N CYS A 61 7.18 11.51 -5.32
CA CYS A 61 7.17 11.76 -6.77
C CYS A 61 7.47 10.51 -7.60
N PHE A 62 8.14 9.51 -7.03
CA PHE A 62 8.62 8.34 -7.76
C PHE A 62 8.20 7.01 -7.13
N GLN A 63 7.76 7.01 -5.88
CA GLN A 63 7.45 5.81 -5.12
C GLN A 63 6.19 5.95 -4.26
N GLN A 64 5.54 4.82 -4.00
CA GLN A 64 4.40 4.67 -3.11
C GLN A 64 4.59 3.49 -2.16
N ILE A 65 3.99 3.57 -0.97
CA ILE A 65 4.06 2.51 0.05
C ILE A 65 2.99 1.46 -0.26
N GLN A 66 3.37 0.18 -0.28
CA GLN A 66 2.44 -0.93 -0.33
C GLN A 66 2.83 -2.02 0.66
N THR A 67 1.82 -2.57 1.34
CA THR A 67 1.98 -3.76 2.17
C THR A 67 2.06 -4.98 1.25
N VAL A 68 3.11 -5.78 1.41
CA VAL A 68 3.30 -7.03 0.67
C VAL A 68 3.56 -8.18 1.62
N VAL A 69 3.06 -9.36 1.25
CA VAL A 69 3.26 -10.59 2.00
C VAL A 69 4.53 -11.25 1.48
N LYS A 70 5.54 -11.38 2.34
CA LYS A 70 6.78 -12.08 2.01
C LYS A 70 6.85 -13.36 2.82
N LYS A 71 7.13 -14.48 2.14
CA LYS A 71 7.45 -15.75 2.79
C LYS A 71 8.86 -15.67 3.34
N GLU A 72 8.96 -15.57 4.66
CA GLU A 72 10.26 -15.66 5.36
C GLU A 72 10.42 -17.07 5.93
N GLU A 73 11.62 -17.63 5.73
CA GLU A 73 12.04 -18.88 6.34
C GLU A 73 12.37 -18.60 7.81
N VAL A 74 11.52 -19.08 8.72
CA VAL A 74 11.75 -18.99 10.16
C VAL A 74 12.47 -20.26 10.59
N GLN A 75 13.70 -20.10 11.10
CA GLN A 75 14.37 -21.20 11.81
C GLN A 75 13.64 -21.39 13.15
N PRO A 76 13.25 -22.63 13.52
CA PRO A 76 12.61 -22.85 14.80
C PRO A 76 13.58 -22.47 15.94
N ASP A 77 13.13 -21.63 16.86
CA ASP A 77 13.84 -21.37 18.11
C ASP A 77 13.90 -22.68 18.90
N PHE A 78 15.09 -23.28 18.97
CA PHE A 78 15.37 -24.33 19.96
C PHE A 78 15.60 -23.63 21.29
N ASP A 79 14.67 -23.83 22.23
CA ASP A 79 14.81 -23.38 23.62
C ASP A 79 15.91 -24.24 24.28
N ASP A 80 17.14 -23.73 24.26
CA ASP A 80 18.31 -24.34 24.91
C ASP A 80 18.22 -24.17 26.44
N THR A 81 17.19 -24.77 27.04
CA THR A 81 17.11 -24.98 28.48
C THR A 81 16.84 -26.45 28.78
N ASN A 82 17.80 -27.30 28.44
CA ASN A 82 18.31 -28.38 29.31
C ASN A 82 19.49 -29.07 28.62
N SER A 83 20.67 -28.88 29.21
CA SER A 83 21.88 -29.60 28.84
C SER A 83 21.66 -31.11 28.93
N THR A 84 21.72 -31.81 27.81
CA THR A 84 22.30 -33.15 27.79
C THR A 84 22.90 -33.43 26.41
N ASP A 85 24.22 -33.47 26.42
CA ASP A 85 25.12 -33.79 25.31
C ASP A 85 24.91 -35.24 24.84
N TYR A 86 23.95 -35.48 23.94
CA TYR A 86 23.87 -36.74 23.19
C TYR A 86 23.29 -36.56 21.79
N LEU A 87 24.10 -36.94 20.80
CA LEU A 87 23.75 -37.33 19.43
C LEU A 87 23.67 -36.23 18.35
N SER A 88 24.85 -35.94 17.80
CA SER A 88 25.10 -35.28 16.52
C SER A 88 24.56 -36.09 15.33
N ASN A 89 23.23 -36.17 15.15
CA ASN A 89 22.61 -36.51 13.87
C ASN A 89 21.14 -36.03 13.80
N ALA A 90 20.85 -34.82 14.26
CA ALA A 90 19.54 -34.22 14.07
C ALA A 90 19.46 -33.61 12.67
N THR A 91 18.69 -34.26 11.79
CA THR A 91 18.22 -33.67 10.54
C THR A 91 17.68 -32.28 10.84
N LYS A 92 18.28 -31.22 10.27
CA LYS A 92 17.71 -29.87 10.40
C LYS A 92 16.23 -29.95 10.03
N PRO A 93 15.30 -29.56 10.91
CA PRO A 93 13.88 -29.58 10.57
C PRO A 93 13.66 -28.77 9.28
N PRO A 94 12.75 -29.20 8.40
CA PRO A 94 12.49 -28.48 7.17
C PRO A 94 12.10 -27.04 7.49
N PRO A 95 12.52 -26.07 6.66
CA PRO A 95 12.22 -24.67 6.88
C PRO A 95 10.72 -24.43 6.99
N ILE A 96 10.30 -23.77 8.07
CA ILE A 96 8.92 -23.32 8.24
C ILE A 96 8.81 -21.97 7.56
N PHE A 97 8.10 -21.91 6.45
CA PHE A 97 7.77 -20.65 5.78
C PHE A 97 6.61 -19.98 6.51
N THR A 98 6.86 -18.81 7.08
CA THR A 98 5.81 -17.98 7.67
C THR A 98 5.56 -16.78 6.76
N ASP A 99 4.29 -16.52 6.46
CA ASP A 99 3.87 -15.33 5.72
C ASP A 99 4.00 -14.11 6.63
N LYS A 100 4.98 -13.26 6.35
CA LYS A 100 5.20 -12.01 7.09
C LYS A 100 4.85 -10.82 6.22
N LYS A 101 3.99 -9.94 6.77
CA LYS A 101 3.67 -8.67 6.14
C LYS A 101 4.84 -7.71 6.31
N SER A 102 5.26 -7.10 5.20
CA SER A 102 6.30 -6.07 5.17
C SER A 102 5.84 -4.88 4.33
N LEU A 103 6.35 -3.70 4.65
CA LEU A 103 6.13 -2.50 3.84
C LEU A 103 7.23 -2.42 2.77
N GLN A 104 6.83 -2.14 1.54
CA GLN A 104 7.77 -1.91 0.44
C GLN A 104 7.41 -0.63 -0.32
N TYR A 105 8.44 0.07 -0.78
CA TYR A 105 8.29 1.18 -1.72
C TYR A 105 8.24 0.61 -3.13
N LYS A 106 7.07 0.72 -3.76
CA LYS A 106 6.92 0.38 -5.17
C LYS A 106 7.18 1.61 -6.03
N SER A 107 7.80 1.40 -7.18
CA SER A 107 7.94 2.43 -8.21
C SER A 107 6.57 2.89 -8.69
N GLY A 108 6.38 4.19 -8.78
CA GLY A 108 5.12 4.85 -9.12
C GLY A 108 4.89 6.07 -8.25
N MET A 109 4.34 7.14 -8.83
CA MET A 109 4.07 8.39 -8.12
C MET A 109 2.91 8.21 -7.12
N ASN A 110 3.13 8.58 -5.87
CA ASN A 110 2.09 8.71 -4.86
C ASN A 110 1.31 10.03 -5.06
N VAL A 111 0.37 10.00 -6.02
CA VAL A 111 -0.49 11.14 -6.36
C VAL A 111 -1.34 11.60 -5.18
N LEU A 112 -1.83 10.65 -4.37
CA LEU A 112 -2.68 10.95 -3.22
C LEU A 112 -1.96 11.83 -2.20
N GLY A 113 -0.73 11.46 -1.83
CA GLY A 113 0.10 12.20 -0.89
C GLY A 113 0.51 13.58 -1.40
N ILE A 114 0.86 13.66 -2.70
CA ILE A 114 1.21 14.93 -3.35
C ILE A 114 0.03 15.89 -3.34
N ILE A 115 -1.17 15.44 -3.75
CA ILE A 115 -2.39 16.27 -3.73
C ILE A 115 -2.72 16.69 -2.30
N GLY A 116 -2.69 15.75 -1.35
CA GLY A 116 -2.96 16.02 0.06
C GLY A 116 -2.03 17.10 0.65
N PHE A 117 -0.73 16.96 0.39
CA PHE A 117 0.29 17.93 0.81
C PHE A 117 0.02 19.32 0.21
N PHE A 118 -0.18 19.42 -1.11
CA PHE A 118 -0.35 20.71 -1.78
C PHE A 118 -1.66 21.41 -1.41
N ILE A 119 -2.74 20.67 -1.13
CA ILE A 119 -3.98 21.27 -0.59
C ILE A 119 -3.70 21.88 0.79
N ALA A 120 -3.05 21.14 1.70
CA ALA A 120 -2.74 21.65 3.03
C ALA A 120 -1.77 22.84 2.97
N PHE A 121 -0.74 22.75 2.14
CA PHE A 121 0.23 23.81 1.88
C PHE A 121 -0.45 25.08 1.33
N GLY A 122 -1.34 24.94 0.34
CA GLY A 122 -2.11 26.05 -0.21
C GLY A 122 -3.01 26.72 0.83
N ILE A 123 -3.65 25.95 1.71
CA ILE A 123 -4.44 26.49 2.83
C ILE A 123 -3.53 27.27 3.80
N CYS A 124 -2.36 26.75 4.14
CA CYS A 124 -1.39 27.42 5.01
C CYS A 124 -0.90 28.73 4.40
N MET A 125 -0.55 28.73 3.12
CA MET A 125 -0.15 29.94 2.38
C MET A 125 -1.25 30.99 2.36
N GLY A 126 -2.49 30.57 2.10
CA GLY A 126 -3.65 31.46 2.13
C GLY A 126 -3.83 32.16 3.48
N LYS A 127 -3.42 31.54 4.59
CA LYS A 127 -3.47 32.14 5.92
C LYS A 127 -2.27 33.03 6.27
N MET A 128 -1.15 32.90 5.57
CA MET A 128 0.07 33.69 5.81
C MET A 128 0.04 35.08 5.18
N GLY A 129 -0.96 35.39 4.35
CA GLY A 129 -1.19 36.72 3.78
C GLY A 129 0.02 37.22 2.97
N GLU A 130 0.48 38.43 3.25
CA GLU A 130 1.58 39.08 2.52
C GLU A 130 2.89 38.28 2.56
N LYS A 131 3.16 37.54 3.64
CA LYS A 131 4.39 36.74 3.77
C LYS A 131 4.43 35.56 2.79
N ALA A 132 3.28 35.08 2.32
CA ALA A 132 3.20 34.01 1.33
C ALA A 132 3.19 34.53 -0.11
N ARG A 133 3.05 35.85 -0.34
CA ARG A 133 2.89 36.42 -1.69
C ARG A 133 4.03 36.03 -2.63
N LEU A 134 5.27 36.07 -2.16
CA LEU A 134 6.43 35.65 -2.97
C LEU A 134 6.33 34.19 -3.43
N MET A 135 5.80 33.31 -2.58
CA MET A 135 5.68 31.87 -2.89
C MET A 135 4.43 31.54 -3.71
N ILE A 136 3.40 32.39 -3.65
CA ILE A 136 2.19 32.27 -4.48
C ILE A 136 2.46 32.79 -5.90
N ASP A 137 3.29 33.85 -6.01
CA ASP A 137 3.65 34.47 -7.29
C ASP A 137 4.79 33.74 -8.02
N PHE A 138 5.51 32.84 -7.33
CA PHE A 138 6.58 31.99 -7.89
C PHE A 138 6.01 30.81 -8.67
#